data_AF-A0AAV6ATT8-F1
#
_entry.id   AF-A0AAV6ATT8-F1
#
_cell.length_a   1.000
_cell.length_b   1.000
_cell.length_c   1.000
_cell.angle_alpha   90.00
_cell.angle_beta   90.00
_cell.angle_gamma   90.00
#
_symmetry.space_group_name_H-M   'P 1'
#
loop_
_entity.id
_entity.type
_entity.pdbx_description
1 polymer ?
#
loop_
_entity_poly.entity_id
_entity_poly.type
_entity_poly.pdbx_seq_one_letter_code
_entity_poly.pdbx_strand_id
1 'polypeptide(L)' 'MFGVGFQKLILLIAIVTAIWYGFRFVGKIAAERKALQREAERKRPARRSVEDMVKCRLCGDYVPASGVASCANANCPSR' A
#
# COMPACT_ATOMS: atom_id res chain seq x y z
N MET A 1 -53.54 17.08 19.98
CA MET A 1 -52.95 17.19 18.62
C MET A 1 -51.52 16.59 18.56
N PHE A 2 -51.23 15.50 19.31
CA PHE A 2 -49.85 14.97 19.47
C PHE A 2 -49.61 13.61 18.77
N GLY A 3 -50.52 13.17 17.89
CA GLY A 3 -50.41 11.88 17.20
C GLY A 3 -49.43 11.87 16.01
N VAL A 4 -49.07 13.04 15.47
CA VAL A 4 -48.26 13.16 14.24
C VAL A 4 -46.75 13.29 14.55
N GLY A 5 -46.36 13.45 15.82
CA GLY A 5 -44.97 13.69 16.23
C GLY A 5 -44.18 12.42 16.56
N PHE A 6 -44.76 11.50 17.35
CA PHE A 6 -44.07 10.29 17.81
C PHE A 6 -43.74 9.31 16.69
N GLN A 7 -44.66 9.12 15.74
CA GLN A 7 -44.42 8.22 14.61
C GLN A 7 -43.29 8.71 13.70
N LYS A 8 -43.17 10.03 13.49
CA LYS A 8 -42.07 10.64 12.73
C LYS A 8 -40.73 10.52 13.46
N LEU A 9 -40.73 10.64 14.79
CA LEU A 9 -39.55 10.43 15.63
C LEU A 9 -39.05 8.98 15.58
N ILE A 10 -39.95 8.01 15.73
CA ILE A 10 -39.61 6.59 15.64
C ILE A 10 -39.08 6.24 14.24
N LEU A 11 -39.71 6.75 13.19
CA LEU A 11 -39.25 6.54 11.80
C LEU A 11 -37.85 7.12 11.58
N LEU A 12 -37.59 8.32 12.09
CA LEU A 12 -36.29 8.98 11.96
C LEU A 12 -35.20 8.21 12.71
N ILE A 13 -35.48 7.77 13.94
CA ILE A 13 -34.56 6.94 14.73
C ILE A 13 -34.31 5.60 14.01
N ALA A 14 -35.34 4.97 13.46
CA ALA A 14 -35.22 3.71 12.73
C ALA A 14 -34.36 3.83 11.47
N ILE A 15 -34.48 4.92 10.72
CA ILE A 15 -33.65 5.17 9.53
C ILE A 15 -32.19 5.40 9.94
N VAL A 16 -31.96 6.22 10.97
CA VAL A 16 -30.60 6.49 11.47
C VAL A 16 -29.92 5.22 11.97
N THR A 17 -30.63 4.39 12.73
CA THR A 17 -30.09 3.11 13.22
C THR A 17 -29.85 2.12 12.08
N ALA A 18 -30.74 2.05 11.07
CA ALA A 18 -30.54 1.20 9.89
C ALA A 18 -29.29 1.60 9.09
N ILE A 19 -29.09 2.90 8.82
CA ILE A 19 -27.91 3.41 8.12
C ILE A 19 -26.65 3.15 8.95
N TRP A 20 -26.69 3.43 10.26
CA TRP A 20 -25.57 3.20 11.15
C TRP A 20 -25.19 1.71 11.19
N TYR A 21 -26.17 0.80 11.27
CA TYR A 21 -25.93 -0.63 11.27
C TYR A 21 -25.34 -1.09 9.93
N GLY A 22 -25.84 -0.57 8.80
CA GLY A 22 -25.29 -0.80 7.47
C GLY A 22 -23.82 -0.39 7.37
N PHE A 23 -23.49 0.85 7.76
CA PHE A 23 -22.11 1.35 7.73
C PHE A 23 -21.18 0.64 8.73
N ARG A 24 -21.67 0.31 9.93
CA ARG A 24 -20.94 -0.42 10.98
C ARG A 24 -20.48 -1.78 10.48
N PHE A 25 -21.27 -2.44 9.62
CA PHE A 25 -20.95 -3.74 9.05
C PHE A 25 -19.95 -3.68 7.88
N VAL A 26 -20.02 -2.63 7.05
CA VAL A 26 -19.11 -2.45 5.90
C VAL A 26 -17.64 -2.29 6.35
N GLY A 27 -17.39 -1.72 7.53
CA GLY A 27 -16.04 -1.59 8.08
C GLY A 27 -15.32 -2.91 8.37
N LYS A 28 -16.06 -3.99 8.66
CA LYS A 28 -15.46 -5.33 8.92
C LYS A 28 -14.98 -6.02 7.64
N ILE A 29 -15.71 -5.88 6.54
CA ILE A 29 -15.35 -6.47 5.24
C ILE A 29 -14.13 -5.78 4.63
N ALA A 30 -13.93 -4.49 4.92
CA ALA A 30 -12.75 -3.74 4.46
C ALA A 30 -11.45 -4.17 5.18
N ALA A 31 -11.54 -4.72 6.39
CA ALA A 31 -10.37 -5.16 7.15
C ALA A 31 -9.74 -6.44 6.55
N GLU A 32 -10.55 -7.39 6.11
CA GLU A 32 -10.06 -8.62 5.46
C GLU A 32 -9.42 -8.35 4.09
N ARG A 33 -9.98 -7.41 3.30
CA ARG A 33 -9.37 -7.02 2.03
C ARG A 33 -7.99 -6.38 2.20
N LYS A 34 -7.79 -5.60 3.27
CA LYS A 34 -6.49 -5.02 3.60
C LYS A 34 -5.47 -6.07 4.07
N ALA A 35 -5.91 -7.13 4.74
CA ALA A 35 -5.03 -8.23 5.12
C ALA A 35 -4.53 -9.00 3.88
N LEU A 36 -5.42 -9.34 2.95
CA LEU A 36 -5.07 -10.03 1.71
C LEU A 36 -4.18 -9.18 0.78
N GLN A 37 -4.39 -7.86 0.72
CA GLN A 37 -3.50 -6.96 -0.03
C GLN A 37 -2.10 -6.88 0.58
N ARG A 38 -1.98 -6.83 1.91
CA ARG A 38 -0.67 -6.85 2.59
C ARG A 38 0.07 -8.17 2.37
N GLU A 39 -0.64 -9.29 2.33
CA GLU A 39 -0.04 -10.59 2.02
C GLU A 39 0.37 -10.71 0.54
N ALA A 40 -0.42 -10.18 -0.38
CA ALA A 40 -0.08 -10.12 -1.81
C ALA A 40 1.15 -9.22 -2.07
N GLU A 41 1.30 -8.12 -1.32
CA GLU A 41 2.47 -7.24 -1.38
C GLU A 41 3.72 -7.92 -0.78
N ARG A 42 3.55 -8.69 0.30
CA ARG A 42 4.65 -9.48 0.92
C ARG A 42 5.09 -10.69 0.08
N LYS A 43 4.21 -11.21 -0.79
CA LYS A 43 4.49 -12.32 -1.72
C LYS A 43 4.97 -11.88 -3.11
N ARG A 44 4.96 -10.58 -3.43
CA ARG A 44 5.67 -10.09 -4.61
C ARG A 44 7.17 -10.21 -4.31
N PRO A 45 7.94 -11.09 -5.00
CA PRO A 45 9.38 -10.98 -4.94
C PRO A 45 9.73 -9.56 -5.41
N ALA A 46 10.56 -8.87 -4.65
CA ALA A 46 11.09 -7.56 -4.98
C ALA A 46 11.80 -7.63 -6.35
N ARG A 47 11.04 -7.52 -7.45
CA ARG A 47 11.53 -7.46 -8.84
C ARG A 47 12.05 -6.07 -9.20
N ARG A 48 12.49 -5.34 -8.18
CA ARG A 48 13.42 -4.22 -8.30
C ARG A 48 14.37 -4.43 -7.14
N SER A 49 15.49 -5.08 -7.40
CA SER A 49 16.65 -4.96 -6.53
C SER A 49 16.95 -3.45 -6.52
N VAL A 50 16.56 -2.81 -5.43
CA VAL A 50 17.03 -1.46 -5.16
C VAL A 50 18.48 -1.66 -4.78
N GLU A 51 19.35 -1.58 -5.79
CA GLU A 51 20.78 -1.65 -5.58
C GLU A 51 21.29 -0.25 -5.28
N ASP A 52 22.00 -0.12 -4.16
CA ASP A 52 22.71 1.10 -3.84
C ASP A 52 23.81 1.32 -4.89
N MET A 53 23.82 2.51 -5.49
CA MET A 53 24.90 2.92 -6.38
C MET A 53 26.01 3.57 -5.57
N VAL A 54 27.20 3.01 -5.68
CA VAL A 54 28.39 3.50 -4.99
C VAL A 54 29.40 4.02 -6.01
N LYS A 55 30.14 5.06 -5.64
CA LYS A 55 31.21 5.60 -6.47
C LYS A 55 32.38 4.64 -6.50
N CYS A 56 32.71 4.14 -7.69
CA CYS A 56 33.86 3.29 -7.94
C CYS A 56 35.16 4.05 -7.61
N ARG A 57 36.05 3.44 -6.83
CA ARG A 57 37.33 4.04 -6.44
C ARG A 57 38.38 4.03 -7.56
N LEU A 58 38.19 3.22 -8.61
CA LEU A 58 39.14 3.08 -9.71
C LEU A 58 38.90 4.11 -10.83
N CYS A 59 37.67 4.19 -11.34
CA CYS A 59 37.32 5.08 -12.45
C CYS A 59 36.42 6.27 -12.05
N GLY A 60 35.89 6.30 -10.83
CA GLY A 60 35.05 7.38 -10.34
C GLY A 60 33.57 7.32 -10.75
N ASP A 61 33.18 6.33 -11.55
CA ASP A 61 31.78 6.12 -11.97
C ASP A 61 30.92 5.48 -10.89
N TYR A 62 29.61 5.66 -11.00
CA TYR A 62 28.65 5.01 -10.12
C TYR A 62 28.28 3.63 -10.64
N VAL A 63 28.54 2.61 -9.83
CA VAL A 63 28.24 1.20 -10.12
C VAL A 63 27.35 0.62 -9.00
N PRO A 64 26.56 -0.42 -9.28
CA PRO A 64 25.82 -1.12 -8.22
C PRO A 64 26.81 -1.69 -7.18
N ALA A 65 26.43 -1.66 -5.90
CA ALA A 65 27.26 -2.16 -4.80
C ALA A 65 27.61 -3.66 -4.92
N SER A 66 26.77 -4.43 -5.61
CA SER A 66 27.02 -5.84 -5.98
C SER A 66 28.14 -6.02 -7.02
N GLY A 67 28.62 -4.93 -7.61
CA GLY A 67 29.60 -4.94 -8.67
C GLY A 67 29.02 -5.45 -9.99
N VAL A 68 29.66 -5.09 -11.10
CA VAL A 68 29.43 -5.70 -12.41
C VAL A 68 30.72 -6.36 -12.85
N ALA A 69 30.65 -7.57 -13.42
CA ALA A 69 31.84 -8.30 -13.88
C ALA A 69 32.62 -7.54 -14.97
N SER A 70 31.93 -6.70 -15.75
CA SER A 70 32.53 -5.77 -16.70
C SER A 70 31.79 -4.43 -16.66
N CYS A 71 32.50 -3.37 -16.25
CA CYS A 71 31.96 -2.01 -16.28
C CYS A 71 32.05 -1.48 -17.72
N ALA A 72 30.96 -0.92 -18.25
CA ALA A 72 30.92 -0.42 -19.63
C ALA A 72 31.71 0.89 -19.86
N ASN A 73 32.32 1.46 -18.81
CA ASN A 73 33.14 2.67 -18.92
C ASN A 73 34.47 2.36 -19.65
N ALA A 74 34.77 3.15 -20.67
CA ALA A 74 36.01 3.08 -21.44
C ALA A 74 37.29 3.32 -20.61
N ASN A 75 37.19 4.03 -19.47
CA ASN A 75 38.29 4.31 -18.55
C ASN A 75 38.37 3.32 -17.37
N CYS A 76 37.63 2.21 -17.40
CA CYS A 76 37.71 1.19 -16.35
C CYS A 76 38.85 0.19 -16.63
N PRO A 77 39.79 0.00 -15.70
CA PRO A 77 40.97 -0.87 -15.91
C PRO A 77 40.67 -2.37 -15.89
N SER A 78 39.48 -2.78 -15.45
CA SER A 78 39.04 -4.19 -15.36
C SER A 78 37.97 -4.53 -16.41
N ARG A 79 38.12 -4.01 -17.63
CA ARG A 79 37.16 -4.22 -18.73
C ARG A 79 37.17 -5.65 -19.27
#